data_AF-A0A7C2INT9-F1
#
_entry.id   AF-A0A7C2INT9-F1
#
_cell.length_a   1.000
_cell.length_b   1.000
_cell.length_c   1.000
_cell.angle_alpha   90.00
_cell.angle_beta   90.00
_cell.angle_gamma   90.00
#
_symmetry.space_group_name_H-M   'P 1'
#
loop_
_entity.id
_entity.type
_entity.pdbx_description
1 polymer ?
#
loop_
_entity_poly.entity_id
_entity_poly.type
_entity_poly.pdbx_seq_one_letter_code
_entity_poly.pdbx_strand_id
1 'polypeptide(L)'
;MSEKHPKKIDTSHLQNPTVSHEESDVPIKPLAMFAFYLAVAVGVVSLLMYLLFNYFEDRAVSTDGPPSPLAAERQVLPPEPRLQLAPSKEGQDKPDLREHPLEELKAMRAEEETNLKQYGWVDERTGQVRLRIDRAKELLIQKGGLEARPQTGQAQSTDPQHKATPDDQRPSDSSGGTLPERKFK
;
A
#
# COMPACT_ATOMS: atom_id res chain seq x y z
N MET A 1 -82.47 40.57 -10.37
CA MET A 1 -81.07 40.23 -10.68
C MET A 1 -80.77 38.88 -10.04
N SER A 2 -80.49 37.84 -10.82
CA SER A 2 -80.23 36.48 -10.33
C SER A 2 -78.72 36.32 -10.12
N GLU A 3 -78.25 36.31 -8.88
CA GLU A 3 -76.85 36.03 -8.54
C GLU A 3 -76.59 34.53 -8.63
N LYS A 4 -75.82 34.11 -9.65
CA LYS A 4 -75.30 32.75 -9.75
C LYS A 4 -74.17 32.58 -8.73
N HIS A 5 -74.40 31.77 -7.69
CA HIS A 5 -73.32 31.30 -6.82
C HIS A 5 -72.30 30.46 -7.60
N PRO A 6 -70.99 30.70 -7.46
CA PRO A 6 -69.96 29.86 -8.07
C PRO A 6 -69.98 28.46 -7.44
N LYS A 7 -70.15 27.44 -8.28
CA LYS A 7 -70.12 26.03 -7.90
C LYS A 7 -68.74 25.72 -7.31
N LYS A 8 -68.67 25.40 -6.02
CA LYS A 8 -67.43 24.94 -5.38
C LYS A 8 -66.96 23.68 -6.10
N ILE A 9 -65.72 23.67 -6.60
CA ILE A 9 -65.14 22.51 -7.28
C ILE A 9 -64.97 21.41 -6.22
N ASP A 10 -65.61 20.27 -6.46
CA ASP A 10 -65.54 19.11 -5.58
C ASP A 10 -64.17 18.44 -5.78
N THR A 11 -63.28 18.58 -4.80
CA THR A 11 -61.91 18.06 -4.82
C THR A 11 -61.79 16.68 -4.16
N SER A 12 -62.91 16.06 -3.77
CA SER A 12 -62.93 14.72 -3.17
C SER A 12 -62.30 13.64 -4.06
N HIS A 13 -62.35 13.81 -5.39
CA HIS A 13 -61.72 12.92 -6.36
C HIS A 13 -60.18 13.02 -6.44
N LEU A 14 -59.58 14.05 -5.81
CA LEU A 14 -58.12 14.20 -5.71
C LEU A 14 -57.55 13.54 -4.44
N GLN A 15 -58.41 13.06 -3.55
CA GLN A 15 -58.00 12.33 -2.36
C GLN A 15 -58.17 10.84 -2.65
N ASN A 16 -57.08 10.08 -2.59
CA ASN A 16 -57.12 8.63 -2.72
C ASN A 16 -57.41 8.03 -1.33
N PRO A 17 -58.63 7.52 -1.06
CA PRO A 17 -58.98 6.97 0.26
C PRO A 17 -58.18 5.70 0.62
N THR A 18 -57.51 5.12 -0.38
CA THR A 18 -56.68 3.91 -0.25
C THR A 18 -55.23 4.20 0.16
N VAL A 19 -54.80 5.46 0.23
CA VAL A 19 -53.49 5.83 0.78
C VAL A 19 -53.65 5.98 2.29
N SER A 20 -53.52 4.85 2.99
CA SER A 20 -53.29 4.84 4.43
C SER A 20 -51.80 5.05 4.65
N HIS A 21 -51.42 6.16 5.28
CA HIS A 21 -50.05 6.36 5.75
C HIS A 21 -49.85 5.45 6.96
N GLU A 22 -48.93 4.49 6.87
CA GLU A 22 -48.47 3.77 8.04
C GLU A 22 -47.54 4.70 8.82
N GLU A 23 -48.08 5.37 9.84
CA GLU A 23 -47.27 5.98 10.91
C GLU A 23 -46.63 4.85 11.72
N SER A 24 -45.65 4.17 11.12
CA SER A 24 -44.77 3.28 11.86
C SER A 24 -43.78 4.17 12.61
N ASP A 25 -44.25 4.75 13.71
CA ASP A 25 -43.41 5.53 14.61
C ASP A 25 -42.38 4.60 15.25
N VAL A 26 -41.12 4.77 14.88
CA VAL A 26 -40.02 4.09 15.56
C VAL A 26 -40.02 4.58 17.01
N PRO A 27 -40.11 3.67 18.00
CA PRO A 27 -40.17 4.08 19.39
C PRO A 27 -38.84 4.76 19.77
N ILE A 28 -38.90 6.07 20.06
CA ILE A 28 -37.72 6.91 20.34
C ILE A 28 -37.01 6.47 21.63
N LYS A 29 -37.77 6.00 22.63
CA LYS A 29 -37.24 5.56 23.93
C LYS A 29 -36.20 4.44 23.81
N PRO A 30 -36.49 3.27 23.20
CA PRO A 30 -35.49 2.22 23.03
C PRO A 30 -34.31 2.65 22.14
N LEU A 31 -34.54 3.50 21.12
CA LEU A 31 -33.47 4.03 20.30
C LEU A 31 -32.51 4.92 21.11
N ALA A 32 -33.04 5.81 21.95
CA ALA A 32 -32.26 6.67 22.83
C ALA A 32 -31.53 5.88 23.92
N MET A 33 -32.19 4.86 24.51
CA MET A 33 -31.54 3.96 25.47
C MET A 33 -30.40 3.18 24.82
N PHE A 34 -30.60 2.65 23.61
CA PHE A 34 -29.56 1.97 22.86
C PHE A 34 -28.34 2.88 22.60
N ALA A 35 -28.58 4.10 22.12
CA ALA A 35 -27.52 5.09 21.90
C ALA A 35 -26.79 5.45 23.21
N PHE A 36 -27.53 5.56 24.32
CA PHE A 36 -26.94 5.80 25.64
C PHE A 36 -26.03 4.64 26.07
N TYR A 37 -26.50 3.39 26.00
CA TYR A 37 -25.67 2.23 26.35
C TYR A 37 -24.46 2.08 25.43
N LEU A 38 -24.61 2.39 24.14
CA LEU A 38 -23.49 2.41 23.19
C LEU A 38 -22.43 3.44 23.59
N ALA A 39 -22.85 4.67 23.93
CA ALA A 39 -21.94 5.71 24.39
C ALA A 39 -21.24 5.33 25.71
N VAL A 40 -21.97 4.75 26.66
CA VAL A 40 -21.41 4.26 27.93
C VAL A 40 -20.40 3.14 27.67
N ALA A 41 -20.71 2.17 26.80
CA ALA A 41 -19.79 1.09 26.46
C ALA A 41 -18.49 1.61 25.83
N VAL A 42 -18.59 2.57 24.89
CA VAL A 42 -17.41 3.23 24.30
C VAL A 42 -16.59 3.95 25.38
N GLY A 43 -17.26 4.67 26.29
CA GLY A 43 -16.60 5.34 27.42
C GLY A 43 -15.88 4.36 28.35
N VAL A 44 -16.52 3.24 28.70
CA VAL A 44 -15.94 2.19 29.55
C VAL A 44 -14.74 1.54 28.87
N VAL A 45 -14.84 1.15 27.60
CA VAL A 45 -13.73 0.55 26.86
C VAL A 45 -12.56 1.54 26.75
N SER A 46 -12.84 2.81 26.47
CA SER A 46 -11.81 3.86 26.40
C SER A 46 -11.13 4.08 27.75
N LEU A 47 -11.89 4.10 28.85
CA LEU A 47 -11.37 4.21 30.21
C LEU A 47 -10.49 3.00 30.56
N LEU A 48 -10.95 1.78 30.26
CA LEU A 48 -10.18 0.55 30.49
C LEU A 48 -8.87 0.55 29.69
N MET A 49 -8.90 0.98 28.42
CA MET A 49 -7.70 1.13 27.60
C MET A 49 -6.76 2.19 28.15
N TYR A 50 -7.27 3.34 28.57
CA TYR A 50 -6.47 4.38 29.20
C TYR A 50 -5.77 3.87 30.47
N LEU A 51 -6.50 3.19 31.36
CA LEU A 51 -5.93 2.60 32.58
C LEU A 51 -4.89 1.52 32.28
N LEU A 52 -5.18 0.64 31.32
CA LEU A 52 -4.25 -0.42 30.91
C LEU A 52 -2.97 0.17 30.31
N PHE A 53 -3.08 1.20 29.48
CA PHE A 53 -1.94 1.87 28.88
C PHE A 53 -1.06 2.52 29.93
N ASN A 54 -1.62 3.29 30.86
CA ASN A 54 -0.86 3.86 31.98
C ASN A 54 -0.18 2.78 32.82
N TYR A 55 -0.89 1.68 33.12
CA TYR A 55 -0.31 0.56 33.86
C TYR A 55 0.85 -0.10 33.13
N PHE A 56 0.75 -0.26 31.81
CA PHE A 56 1.85 -0.78 30.99
C PHE A 56 2.98 0.22 30.80
N GLU A 57 2.71 1.52 30.74
CA GLU A 57 3.75 2.56 30.62
C GLU A 57 4.62 2.62 31.88
N ASP A 58 4.00 2.62 33.07
CA ASP A 58 4.72 2.55 34.36
C ASP A 58 5.64 1.32 34.43
N ARG A 59 5.18 0.21 33.84
CA ARG A 59 5.93 -1.05 33.82
C ARG A 59 6.93 -1.11 32.68
N ALA A 60 6.66 -0.50 31.53
CA ALA A 60 7.56 -0.43 30.38
C ALA A 60 8.78 0.42 30.72
N VAL A 61 8.61 1.56 31.40
CA VAL A 61 9.75 2.35 31.92
C VAL A 61 10.62 1.52 32.88
N SER A 62 10.02 0.60 33.63
CA SER A 62 10.73 -0.28 34.56
C SER A 62 11.28 -1.56 33.92
N THR A 63 10.80 -1.95 32.74
CA THR A 63 11.12 -3.23 32.04
C THR A 63 11.90 -3.02 30.75
N ASP A 64 12.01 -1.77 30.26
CA ASP A 64 13.02 -1.33 29.32
C ASP A 64 14.37 -1.48 30.04
N GLY A 65 14.88 -2.72 29.99
CA GLY A 65 16.23 -3.04 30.39
C GLY A 65 17.21 -2.13 29.66
N PRO A 66 18.45 -2.00 30.17
CA PRO A 66 19.46 -1.16 29.54
C PRO A 66 19.51 -1.45 28.04
N PRO A 67 19.57 -0.42 27.18
CA PRO A 67 19.46 -0.58 25.74
C PRO A 67 20.42 -1.69 25.31
N SER A 68 19.92 -2.61 24.48
CA SER A 68 20.73 -3.70 23.93
C SER A 68 22.08 -3.14 23.47
N PRO A 69 23.21 -3.81 23.71
CA PRO A 69 24.52 -3.34 23.23
C PRO A 69 24.52 -3.08 21.72
N LEU A 70 23.65 -3.76 20.96
CA LEU A 70 23.41 -3.51 19.52
C LEU A 70 22.63 -2.21 19.24
N ALA A 71 21.81 -1.72 20.17
CA ALA A 71 21.12 -0.43 20.05
C ALA A 71 22.09 0.75 20.24
N ALA A 72 23.12 0.58 21.09
CA ALA A 72 24.24 1.51 21.17
C ALA A 72 25.09 1.47 19.90
N GLU A 73 25.32 0.28 19.33
CA GLU A 73 26.05 0.11 18.06
C GLU A 73 25.28 0.68 16.86
N ARG A 74 23.94 0.65 16.88
CA ARG A 74 23.08 1.26 15.83
C ARG A 74 23.19 2.77 15.73
N GLN A 75 23.69 3.45 16.77
CA GLN A 75 23.93 4.90 16.74
C GLN A 75 25.25 5.27 16.05
N VAL A 76 26.10 4.29 15.75
CA VAL A 76 27.29 4.48 14.93
C VAL A 76 26.85 4.40 13.48
N LEU A 77 26.67 5.57 12.84
CA LEU A 77 26.47 5.60 11.40
C LEU A 77 27.68 4.90 10.75
N PRO A 78 27.46 4.03 9.75
CA PRO A 78 28.55 3.40 9.04
C PRO A 78 29.49 4.47 8.47
N PRO A 79 30.81 4.17 8.39
CA PRO A 79 31.76 5.05 7.73
C PRO A 79 31.33 5.27 6.27
N GLU A 80 31.75 6.38 5.67
CA GLU A 80 31.44 6.68 4.26
C GLU A 80 31.94 5.56 3.33
N PRO A 81 31.26 5.27 2.20
CA PRO A 81 30.13 5.97 1.59
C PRO A 81 28.77 5.58 2.20
N ARG A 82 28.03 6.59 2.68
CA ARG A 82 26.68 6.40 3.22
C ARG A 82 25.67 6.30 2.08
N LEU A 83 24.52 5.69 2.37
CA LEU A 83 23.36 5.77 1.48
C LEU A 83 23.07 7.25 1.20
N GLN A 84 22.83 7.64 -0.05
CA GLN A 84 22.58 9.04 -0.41
C GLN A 84 21.45 9.68 0.44
N LEU A 85 20.43 8.93 0.87
CA LEU A 85 19.34 9.40 1.73
C LEU A 85 19.55 9.17 3.25
N ALA A 86 20.71 8.67 3.67
CA ALA A 86 20.94 8.44 5.09
C ALA A 86 20.91 9.77 5.86
N PRO A 87 20.27 9.82 7.05
CA PRO A 87 20.28 11.02 7.87
C PRO A 87 21.72 11.38 8.21
N SER A 88 22.17 12.54 7.75
CA SER A 88 23.50 13.05 8.11
C SER A 88 23.41 13.67 9.50
N LYS A 89 24.28 13.23 10.42
CA LYS A 89 24.44 13.91 11.71
C LYS A 89 24.93 15.34 11.45
N GLU A 90 24.27 16.31 12.08
CA GLU A 90 24.63 17.72 12.03
C GLU A 90 26.08 17.89 12.51
N GLY A 91 26.96 18.44 11.65
CA GLY A 91 28.35 18.76 12.01
C GLY A 91 29.45 17.79 11.56
N GLN A 92 29.13 16.69 10.86
CA GLN A 92 30.17 15.94 10.12
C GLN A 92 30.29 16.50 8.72
N ASP A 93 31.52 16.85 8.34
CA ASP A 93 31.96 17.34 7.04
C ASP A 93 31.06 16.77 5.95
N LYS A 94 30.15 17.60 5.44
CA LYS A 94 29.40 17.24 4.25
C LYS A 94 30.48 17.07 3.18
N PRO A 95 30.75 15.86 2.65
CA PRO A 95 31.36 15.82 1.33
C PRO A 95 30.46 16.68 0.46
N ASP A 96 31.07 17.47 -0.42
CA ASP A 96 30.46 18.43 -1.36
C ASP A 96 29.42 17.72 -2.26
N LEU A 97 28.34 17.23 -1.65
CA LEU A 97 27.14 16.72 -2.28
C LEU A 97 26.43 17.99 -2.70
N ARG A 98 26.87 18.47 -3.86
CA ARG A 98 26.20 19.52 -4.60
C ARG A 98 24.75 19.04 -4.75
N GLU A 99 23.89 19.70 -3.98
CA GLU A 99 22.43 19.58 -4.02
C GLU A 99 21.88 18.32 -3.33
N HIS A 100 20.70 18.46 -2.72
CA HIS A 100 20.10 17.35 -1.99
C HIS A 100 19.87 16.17 -2.96
N PRO A 101 20.06 14.90 -2.55
CA PRO A 101 19.88 13.74 -3.44
C PRO A 101 18.53 13.70 -4.17
N LEU A 102 17.49 14.27 -3.55
CA LEU A 102 16.17 14.41 -4.15
C LEU A 102 16.13 15.45 -5.29
N GLU A 103 16.95 16.48 -5.20
CA GLU A 103 17.10 17.52 -6.23
C GLU A 103 17.89 16.97 -7.43
N GLU A 104 18.97 16.22 -7.19
CA GLU A 104 19.74 15.52 -8.24
C GLU A 104 18.83 14.56 -9.05
N LEU A 105 18.06 13.72 -8.35
CA LEU A 105 17.09 12.82 -9.01
C LEU A 105 16.02 13.57 -9.80
N LYS A 106 15.59 14.74 -9.31
CA LYS A 106 14.61 15.57 -10.00
C LYS A 106 15.19 16.21 -11.25
N ALA A 107 16.43 16.70 -11.19
CA ALA A 107 17.15 17.27 -12.32
C ALA A 107 17.38 16.22 -13.41
N MET A 108 17.91 15.04 -13.04
CA MET A 108 18.08 13.91 -13.95
C MET A 108 16.76 13.54 -14.65
N ARG A 109 15.67 13.41 -13.89
CA ARG A 109 14.35 13.10 -14.48
C ARG A 109 13.87 14.18 -15.44
N ALA A 110 14.11 15.46 -15.13
CA ALA A 110 13.71 16.56 -16.01
C ALA A 110 14.50 16.57 -17.33
N GLU A 111 15.79 16.26 -17.28
CA GLU A 111 16.63 16.09 -18.48
C GLU A 111 16.16 14.91 -19.32
N GLU A 112 15.90 13.76 -18.71
CA GLU A 112 15.33 12.59 -19.39
C GLU A 112 13.99 12.91 -20.06
N GLU A 113 13.07 13.54 -19.34
CA GLU A 113 11.79 13.94 -19.91
C GLU A 113 11.93 14.88 -21.12
N THR A 114 12.86 15.83 -21.03
CA THR A 114 13.17 16.74 -22.14
C THR A 114 13.70 15.95 -23.34
N ASN A 115 14.61 15.01 -23.08
CA ASN A 115 15.19 14.14 -24.09
C ASN A 115 14.14 13.27 -24.80
N LEU A 116 13.15 12.73 -24.09
CA LEU A 116 12.09 11.90 -24.67
C LEU A 116 11.09 12.70 -25.53
N LYS A 117 10.92 13.99 -25.21
CA LYS A 117 9.95 14.90 -25.85
C LYS A 117 10.55 15.72 -26.99
N GLN A 118 11.88 15.70 -27.19
CA GLN A 118 12.56 16.52 -28.19
C GLN A 118 13.39 15.69 -29.15
N TYR A 119 13.47 16.17 -30.39
CA TYR A 119 14.42 15.63 -31.36
C TYR A 119 15.85 16.02 -30.97
N GLY A 120 16.79 15.17 -31.29
CA GLY A 120 18.21 15.43 -31.08
C GLY A 120 19.06 14.38 -31.78
N TRP A 121 20.36 14.58 -31.82
CA TRP A 121 21.29 13.56 -32.30
C TRP A 121 21.70 12.66 -31.13
N VAL A 122 21.75 11.35 -31.38
CA VAL A 122 22.40 10.40 -30.46
C VAL A 122 23.87 10.28 -30.84
N ASP A 123 24.14 10.16 -32.13
CA ASP A 123 25.49 10.21 -32.69
C ASP A 123 25.43 10.80 -34.11
N GLU A 124 25.97 12.02 -34.25
CA GLU A 124 25.99 12.76 -35.52
C GLU A 124 26.87 12.09 -36.57
N ARG A 125 27.92 11.35 -36.16
CA ARG A 125 28.88 10.73 -37.09
C ARG A 125 28.32 9.49 -37.77
N THR A 126 27.47 8.76 -37.05
CA THR A 126 26.79 7.56 -37.58
C THR A 126 25.38 7.85 -38.11
N GLY A 127 24.93 9.12 -38.01
CA GLY A 127 23.62 9.55 -38.49
C GLY A 127 22.46 9.10 -37.59
N GLN A 128 22.73 8.72 -36.34
CA GLN A 128 21.71 8.22 -35.43
C GLN A 128 20.99 9.38 -34.75
N VAL A 129 19.69 9.50 -35.00
CA VAL A 129 18.82 10.57 -34.47
C VAL A 129 17.90 10.02 -33.38
N ARG A 130 17.72 10.79 -32.31
CA ARG A 130 16.69 10.59 -31.28
C ARG A 130 15.36 11.12 -31.78
N LEU A 131 14.37 10.25 -31.83
CA LEU A 131 12.99 10.59 -32.16
C LEU A 131 12.17 10.82 -30.90
N ARG A 132 11.22 11.77 -30.95
CA ARG A 132 10.21 11.92 -29.89
C ARG A 132 9.43 10.61 -29.75
N ILE A 133 9.19 10.17 -28.51
CA ILE A 133 8.52 8.89 -28.25
C ILE A 133 7.16 8.79 -28.96
N ASP A 134 6.38 9.87 -28.99
CA ASP A 134 5.07 9.85 -29.66
C ASP A 134 5.21 9.59 -31.16
N ARG A 135 6.19 10.21 -31.80
CA ARG A 135 6.46 9.99 -33.23
C ARG A 135 7.02 8.59 -33.48
N ALA A 136 7.86 8.08 -32.58
CA ALA A 136 8.38 6.73 -32.68
C ALA A 136 7.25 5.69 -32.62
N LYS A 137 6.29 5.86 -31.70
CA LYS A 137 5.10 5.00 -31.60
C LYS A 137 4.27 5.01 -32.90
N GLU A 138 3.99 6.20 -33.44
CA GLU A 138 3.25 6.34 -34.70
C GLU A 138 3.94 5.62 -35.87
N LEU A 139 5.25 5.85 -36.03
CA LEU A 139 6.02 5.22 -37.08
C LEU A 139 6.11 3.70 -36.90
N LEU A 140 6.20 3.23 -35.66
CA LEU A 140 6.23 1.81 -35.35
C LEU A 140 4.90 1.14 -35.74
N ILE A 141 3.76 1.77 -35.41
CA ILE A 141 2.44 1.30 -35.81
C ILE A 141 2.31 1.32 -37.34
N GLN A 142 2.72 2.41 -37.99
CA GLN A 142 2.69 2.55 -39.44
C GLN A 142 3.54 1.49 -40.16
N LYS A 143 4.64 1.05 -39.55
CA LYS A 143 5.54 0.02 -40.08
C LYS A 143 5.08 -1.42 -39.80
N GLY A 144 3.87 -1.61 -39.25
CA GLY A 144 3.30 -2.94 -39.01
C GLY A 144 3.35 -3.41 -37.55
N GLY A 145 3.74 -2.54 -36.61
CA GLY A 145 3.81 -2.86 -35.19
C GLY A 145 5.01 -3.73 -34.79
N LEU A 146 5.01 -4.19 -33.55
CA LEU A 146 5.98 -5.18 -33.06
C LEU A 146 5.34 -6.57 -33.15
N GLU A 147 6.09 -7.55 -33.66
CA GLU A 147 5.63 -8.93 -33.66
C GLU A 147 5.47 -9.41 -32.20
N ALA A 148 4.31 -9.96 -31.88
CA ALA A 148 4.09 -10.59 -30.59
C ALA A 148 5.06 -11.76 -30.45
N ARG A 149 5.82 -11.79 -29.36
CA ARG A 149 6.66 -12.94 -29.02
C ARG A 149 5.77 -14.19 -29.06
N PRO A 150 6.12 -15.24 -29.84
CA PRO A 150 5.30 -16.44 -29.91
C PRO A 150 5.13 -17.00 -28.49
N GLN A 151 3.89 -17.14 -28.05
CA GLN A 151 3.57 -17.90 -26.86
C GLN A 151 3.79 -19.37 -27.18
N THR A 152 5.03 -19.83 -27.02
CA THR A 152 5.32 -21.25 -26.99
C THR A 152 4.70 -21.81 -25.71
N GLY A 153 3.55 -22.46 -25.86
CA GLY A 153 3.03 -23.43 -24.91
C GLY A 153 2.37 -22.85 -23.67
N GLN A 154 1.05 -22.87 -23.66
CA GLN A 154 0.26 -23.08 -22.46
C GLN A 154 0.95 -24.15 -21.60
N ALA A 155 1.32 -23.80 -20.37
CA ALA A 155 1.54 -24.79 -19.33
C ALA A 155 0.21 -25.51 -19.10
N GLN A 156 -0.03 -26.54 -19.91
CA GLN A 156 -1.03 -27.54 -19.65
C GLN A 156 -0.70 -28.12 -18.28
N SER A 157 -1.52 -27.76 -17.30
CA SER A 157 -1.68 -28.51 -16.06
C SER A 157 -2.21 -29.90 -16.44
N THR A 158 -1.31 -30.79 -16.86
CA THR A 158 -1.55 -32.23 -16.79
C THR A 158 -1.09 -32.65 -15.40
N ASP A 159 -2.07 -32.78 -14.51
CA ASP A 159 -1.98 -33.63 -13.33
C ASP A 159 -1.96 -35.10 -13.81
N PRO A 160 -0.90 -35.87 -13.62
CA PRO A 160 -1.00 -37.31 -13.62
C PRO A 160 -1.22 -37.73 -12.17
N GLN A 161 -2.49 -37.85 -11.83
CA GLN A 161 -2.98 -38.59 -10.68
C GLN A 161 -2.47 -40.04 -10.78
N HIS A 162 -1.26 -40.32 -10.28
CA HIS A 162 -0.78 -41.67 -10.02
C HIS A 162 -1.04 -42.02 -8.55
N LYS A 163 -2.16 -42.70 -8.34
CA LYS A 163 -2.51 -43.38 -7.10
C LYS A 163 -1.79 -44.74 -7.03
N ALA A 164 -1.29 -45.05 -5.84
CA ALA A 164 -0.87 -46.35 -5.28
C ALA A 164 0.61 -46.78 -5.46
N THR A 165 1.45 -46.40 -4.47
CA THR A 165 2.05 -47.23 -3.39
C THR A 165 2.51 -48.67 -3.71
N PRO A 166 3.48 -49.29 -2.98
CA PRO A 166 4.50 -48.79 -2.03
C PRO A 166 5.93 -49.09 -2.50
N ASP A 167 6.94 -48.30 -2.11
CA ASP A 167 8.20 -48.97 -1.80
C ASP A 167 9.13 -48.18 -0.90
N ASP A 168 9.83 -49.01 -0.14
CA ASP A 168 10.74 -48.80 0.94
C ASP A 168 12.04 -48.09 0.50
N GLN A 169 12.72 -47.49 1.48
CA GLN A 169 14.11 -47.03 1.45
C GLN A 169 14.54 -45.92 0.46
N ARG A 170 14.74 -44.72 1.03
CA ARG A 170 15.92 -43.91 0.69
C ARG A 170 16.65 -43.51 1.98
N PRO A 171 17.96 -43.80 2.12
CA PRO A 171 18.71 -43.46 3.33
C PRO A 171 18.79 -41.94 3.48
N SER A 172 18.41 -41.47 4.66
CA SER A 172 18.62 -40.09 5.10
C SER A 172 20.06 -39.93 5.57
N ASP A 173 20.97 -39.65 4.65
CA ASP A 173 22.32 -39.20 4.97
C ASP A 173 22.55 -37.81 4.38
N SER A 174 22.28 -36.78 5.20
CA SER A 174 22.98 -35.51 5.11
C SER A 174 23.27 -35.05 6.53
N SER A 175 24.26 -35.73 7.09
CA SER A 175 24.93 -35.43 8.35
C SER A 175 25.71 -34.11 8.21
N GLY A 176 25.10 -33.03 8.70
CA GLY A 176 25.77 -31.73 8.89
C GLY A 176 26.61 -31.75 10.16
N GLY A 177 27.92 -31.96 9.96
CA GLY A 177 29.05 -31.94 10.90
C GLY A 177 28.83 -31.37 12.30
N THR A 178 28.84 -32.27 13.29
CA THR A 178 29.25 -31.95 14.68
C THR A 178 30.76 -32.22 14.78
N LEU A 179 31.56 -31.20 15.10
CA LEU A 179 32.99 -31.32 15.40
C LEU A 179 33.15 -32.04 16.76
N PRO A 180 33.92 -33.14 16.87
CA PRO A 180 34.36 -33.62 18.18
C PRO A 180 35.58 -32.84 18.66
N GLU A 181 35.45 -32.21 19.83
CA GLU A 181 36.57 -31.81 20.67
C GLU A 181 37.57 -32.96 20.83
N ARG A 182 38.85 -32.72 20.51
CA ARG A 182 39.94 -33.54 21.04
C ARG A 182 40.61 -32.79 22.17
N LYS A 183 40.44 -33.31 23.38
CA LYS A 183 41.28 -32.96 24.53
C LYS A 183 42.71 -33.44 24.27
N PHE A 184 43.65 -32.50 24.27
CA PHE A 184 45.07 -32.81 24.37
C PHE A 184 45.41 -33.21 25.81
N LYS A 185 46.19 -34.27 25.95
CA LYS A 185 47.02 -34.57 27.12
C LYS A 185 48.38 -35.02 26.61
#